data_AF-A0A1Y0BIZ9-F1
#
_entry.id   AF-A0A1Y0BIZ9-F1
#
_cell.length_a   1.000
_cell.length_b   1.000
_cell.length_c   1.000
_cell.angle_alpha   90.00
_cell.angle_beta   90.00
_cell.angle_gamma   90.00
#
_symmetry.space_group_name_H-M   'P 1'
#
loop_
_entity.id
_entity.type
_entity.pdbx_description
1 polymer ?
#
loop_
_entity_poly.entity_id
_entity_poly.type
_entity_poly.pdbx_seq_one_letter_code
_entity_poly.pdbx_strand_id
1 'polypeptide(L)' 'MTLIETPNIADPDGFYEELIDAQRDLSDDEAELMNAKLVLTLANHIGDRALLSQAIRLAKGAAGQK' A
#
# COMPACT_ATOMS: atom_id res chain seq x y z
N MET A 1 16.75 7.17 2.43
CA MET A 1 15.61 8.00 1.94
C MET A 1 14.71 8.34 3.12
N THR A 2 13.88 9.39 3.02
CA THR A 2 12.88 9.73 4.03
C THR A 2 11.52 9.19 3.60
N LEU A 3 10.72 8.68 4.53
CA LEU A 3 9.37 8.23 4.24
C LEU A 3 8.47 9.44 3.95
N ILE A 4 7.63 9.34 2.93
CA ILE A 4 6.67 10.39 2.58
C ILE A 4 5.32 10.00 3.18
N GLU A 5 4.82 10.83 4.09
CA GLU A 5 3.55 10.61 4.82
C GLU A 5 2.37 11.36 4.20
N THR A 6 2.64 12.21 3.20
CA THR A 6 1.65 13.00 2.47
C THR A 6 1.32 12.36 1.12
N PRO A 7 0.15 12.66 0.53
CA PRO A 7 -0.17 12.24 -0.84
C PRO A 7 0.95 12.65 -1.80
N ASN A 8 1.53 11.67 -2.49
CA ASN A 8 2.66 11.85 -3.41
C ASN A 8 2.41 11.20 -4.78
N ILE A 9 1.17 10.78 -5.03
CA ILE A 9 0.74 10.24 -6.31
C ILE A 9 0.15 11.41 -7.11
N ALA A 10 0.59 11.55 -8.37
CA ALA A 10 0.17 12.66 -9.23
C ALA A 10 -1.33 12.59 -9.59
N ASP A 11 -1.86 11.37 -9.73
CA ASP A 11 -3.28 11.09 -9.93
C ASP A 11 -3.75 10.04 -8.91
N PRO A 12 -4.11 10.48 -7.69
CA PRO A 12 -4.59 9.58 -6.65
C PRO A 12 -5.87 8.85 -7.05
N ASP A 13 -6.79 9.56 -7.70
CA ASP A 13 -8.12 9.03 -8.07
C ASP A 13 -7.99 7.93 -9.12
N GLY A 14 -7.18 8.15 -10.17
CA GLY A 14 -6.91 7.13 -11.19
C GLY A 14 -6.21 5.90 -10.63
N PHE A 15 -5.28 6.06 -9.68
CA PHE A 15 -4.66 4.92 -9.00
C PHE A 15 -5.67 4.15 -8.14
N TYR A 16 -6.57 4.84 -7.44
CA TYR A 16 -7.63 4.20 -6.67
C TYR A 16 -8.62 3.43 -7.57
N GLU A 17 -9.00 4.00 -8.70
CA GLU A 17 -9.86 3.34 -9.70
C GLU A 17 -9.18 2.06 -10.23
N GLU A 18 -7.91 2.14 -10.63
CA GLU A 18 -7.13 0.97 -11.09
C GLU A 18 -7.06 -0.13 -10.01
N LEU A 19 -6.85 0.26 -8.76
CA LEU A 19 -6.78 -0.68 -7.64
C LEU A 19 -8.12 -1.39 -7.40
N ILE A 20 -9.24 -0.66 -7.48
CA ILE A 20 -10.58 -1.23 -7.33
C ILE A 20 -10.89 -2.18 -8.50
N ASP A 21 -10.59 -1.74 -9.72
CA ASP A 21 -10.86 -2.52 -10.92
C ASP A 21 -10.07 -3.83 -10.94
N ALA A 22 -8.83 -3.80 -10.47
CA ALA A 22 -8.00 -5.01 -10.35
C ALA A 22 -8.54 -6.04 -9.34
N GLN A 23 -9.42 -5.63 -8.40
CA GLN A 23 -10.03 -6.50 -7.40
C GLN A 23 -11.50 -6.83 -7.68
N ARG A 24 -12.11 -6.22 -8.71
CA ARG A 24 -13.56 -6.24 -8.95
C ARG A 24 -14.17 -7.64 -9.05
N ASP A 25 -13.45 -8.58 -9.65
CA ASP A 25 -13.89 -9.96 -9.88
C ASP A 25 -13.24 -10.96 -8.91
N LEU A 26 -12.51 -10.49 -7.90
CA LEU A 26 -11.85 -11.32 -6.90
C LEU A 26 -12.76 -11.55 -5.69
N SER A 27 -12.66 -12.72 -5.09
CA SER A 27 -13.16 -12.94 -3.72
C SER A 27 -12.35 -12.12 -2.70
N ASP A 28 -12.89 -11.94 -1.50
CA ASP A 28 -12.21 -11.22 -0.42
C ASP A 28 -10.80 -11.79 -0.14
N ASP A 29 -10.66 -13.11 -0.08
CA ASP A 29 -9.38 -13.80 0.14
C ASP A 29 -8.39 -13.56 -1.01
N GLU A 30 -8.88 -13.52 -2.25
CA GLU A 30 -8.05 -13.25 -3.44
C GLU A 30 -7.62 -11.79 -3.50
N ALA A 31 -8.50 -10.86 -3.11
CA ALA A 31 -8.20 -9.44 -2.99
C ALA A 31 -7.15 -9.18 -1.90
N GLU A 32 -7.28 -9.82 -0.74
CA GLU A 32 -6.25 -9.77 0.32
C GLU A 32 -4.90 -10.29 -0.17
N LEU A 33 -4.89 -11.42 -0.88
CA LEU A 33 -3.68 -11.99 -1.46
C LEU A 33 -3.05 -11.07 -2.51
N MET A 34 -3.87 -10.44 -3.35
CA MET A 34 -3.42 -9.46 -4.35
C MET A 34 -2.76 -8.26 -3.65
N ASN A 35 -3.41 -7.70 -2.63
CA ASN A 35 -2.88 -6.57 -1.86
C ASN A 35 -1.56 -6.92 -1.17
N ALA A 36 -1.45 -8.12 -0.58
CA ALA A 36 -0.20 -8.59 0.02
C ALA A 36 0.94 -8.69 -1.02
N LYS A 37 0.65 -9.20 -2.23
CA LYS A 37 1.62 -9.24 -3.34
C LYS A 37 2.02 -7.84 -3.80
N LEU A 38 1.06 -6.92 -3.93
CA LEU A 38 1.34 -5.53 -4.29
C LEU A 38 2.26 -4.86 -3.27
N VAL A 39 1.95 -4.98 -1.99
CA VAL A 39 2.79 -4.45 -0.89
C VAL A 39 4.21 -5.02 -0.95
N LEU A 40 4.36 -6.33 -1.19
CA LEU A 40 5.68 -6.96 -1.30
C LEU A 40 6.45 -6.47 -2.52
N THR A 41 5.80 -6.33 -3.68
CA THR A 41 6.42 -5.80 -4.90
C THR A 41 6.91 -4.36 -4.69
N LEU A 42 6.09 -3.50 -4.08
CA LEU A 42 6.48 -2.13 -3.74
C LEU A 42 7.62 -2.11 -2.71
N ALA A 43 7.59 -3.01 -1.72
CA ALA A 43 8.67 -3.12 -0.74
C ALA A 43 10.00 -3.52 -1.38
N ASN A 44 9.96 -4.45 -2.35
CA ASN A 44 11.14 -4.84 -3.12
C ASN A 44 11.67 -3.69 -3.98
N HIS A 45 10.77 -2.89 -4.58
CA HIS A 45 11.16 -1.70 -5.34
C HIS A 45 11.85 -0.64 -4.46
N ILE A 46 11.36 -0.44 -3.23
CA ILE A 46 11.94 0.48 -2.25
C ILE A 46 13.32 0.01 -1.77
N GLY A 47 13.47 -1.28 -1.44
CA GLY A 47 14.75 -1.91 -1.05
C GLY A 47 15.36 -1.45 0.30
N ASP A 48 14.84 -0.40 0.93
CA ASP A 48 15.34 0.17 2.20
C ASP A 48 14.60 -0.40 3.42
N ARG A 49 15.25 -1.30 4.17
CA ARG A 49 14.67 -1.94 5.36
C ARG A 49 14.29 -0.95 6.47
N ALA A 50 15.03 0.15 6.63
CA ALA A 50 14.73 1.14 7.66
C ALA A 50 13.48 1.94 7.29
N LEU A 51 13.31 2.27 6.02
CA LEU A 51 12.12 2.94 5.49
C LEU A 51 10.87 2.03 5.57
N LEU A 52 11.00 0.76 5.19
CA LEU A 52 9.92 -0.23 5.32
C LEU A 52 9.51 -0.43 6.80
N SER A 53 10.47 -0.44 7.71
CA SER A 53 10.18 -0.57 9.14
C SER A 53 9.46 0.66 9.71
N GLN A 54 9.74 1.86 9.19
CA GLN A 54 9.01 3.08 9.52
C GLN A 54 7.58 3.03 8.99
N ALA A 55 7.39 2.63 7.72
CA ALA A 55 6.08 2.49 7.10
C ALA A 55 5.17 1.52 7.87
N ILE A 56 5.70 0.36 8.29
CA ILE A 56 4.95 -0.61 9.12
C ILE A 56 4.52 0.01 10.46
N ARG A 57 5.39 0.77 11.12
CA ARG A 57 5.05 1.42 12.40
C ARG A 57 3.93 2.44 12.24
N LEU A 58 3.96 3.24 11.17
CA LEU A 58 2.91 4.20 10.87
C LEU A 58 1.58 3.51 10.54
N ALA A 59 1.59 2.49 9.69
CA ALA A 59 0.39 1.72 9.36
C ALA A 59 -0.28 1.09 10.59
N LYS A 60 0.53 0.55 11.53
CA LYS A 60 0.02 0.01 12.80
C LYS A 60 -0.63 1.09 13.69
N GLY A 61 -0.12 2.33 13.66
CA GLY A 61 -0.68 3.45 14.41
C GLY A 61 -1.92 4.08 13.75
N ALA A 62 -2.01 4.04 12.42
CA ALA A 62 -3.16 4.53 11.66
C ALA A 62 -4.40 3.62 11.81
N ALA A 63 -4.21 2.32 12.05
CA ALA A 63 -5.29 1.34 12.24
C ALA A 63 -6.13 1.55 13.53
N GLY A 64 -5.86 2.59 14.32
CA GLY A 64 -6.52 2.87 15.60
C GLY A 64 -7.17 4.26 15.74
N GLN A 65 -7.26 5.07 14.68
CA GLN A 65 -7.98 6.35 14.74
C GLN A 65 -9.40 6.19 14.19
N LYS A 66 -10.29 5.71 15.06
CA LYS A 66 -11.70 6.08 15.08
C LYS A 66 -11.99 6.82 16.38
#